data_AF-A0A3P3W993-F1
#
_entry.id   AF-A0A3P3W993-F1
#
_cell.length_a   1.000
_cell.length_b   1.000
_cell.length_c   1.000
_cell.angle_alpha   90.00
_cell.angle_beta   90.00
_cell.angle_gamma   90.00
#
_symmetry.space_group_name_H-M   'P 1'
#
loop_
_entity.id
_entity.type
_entity.pdbx_description
1 polymer ?
#
loop_
_entity_poly.entity_id
_entity_poly.type
_entity_poly.pdbx_seq_one_letter_code
_entity_poly.pdbx_strand_id
1 'polypeptide(L)'
;MKELEFKKLFSKLSHIKALSTDSKFDEIVQNLVLFVLFNSQKLDLKNDNDIKKAIIEYYGINIKTSLIQPAIDKLLFTNKLIKDSTNKILYLSETSKKEIEQKNTENDEIQNSVKKNWFKEISKIYDFFQEEDFNELWTLLNKYLSAIFEKNGIQTINFLNPSIVKDDLDYRSNIIILESIFETENKKINIEVFEKTVNIFIQNADEIRAKYISQLADATFTSFALLSDDETKKFLNGKFSEMRLFLDTNFIFGILDLHKNNEDSSAKEIIEELKKNNLPFKLMYHPETLNEFKRTFDSKSILLKNTKWTKEISKLALEINQLSPIEELYHKQNLNDEIDPTLFLEKYDQVDKILNNLGLIEYHPRFQSNDEKYEIENDVNEFQKFYESNKNRKFKSFQNFKHDITVIREVRALNPKNG
;
A
#
# COMPACT_ATOMS: atom_id res chain seq x y z
N MET A 1 24.10 -15.18 -2.64
CA MET A 1 24.37 -13.81 -2.16
C MET A 1 23.05 -13.24 -1.66
N LYS A 2 22.53 -13.68 -0.51
CA LYS A 2 21.09 -13.46 -0.22
C LYS A 2 20.72 -13.14 1.23
N GLU A 3 21.27 -13.82 2.24
CA GLU A 3 20.72 -13.66 3.60
C GLU A 3 21.44 -12.66 4.51
N LEU A 4 22.78 -12.58 4.44
CA LEU A 4 23.57 -11.72 5.34
C LEU A 4 23.45 -10.22 4.99
N GLU A 5 23.24 -9.92 3.71
CA GLU A 5 23.06 -8.56 3.19
C GLU A 5 21.69 -8.00 3.52
N PHE A 6 20.64 -8.83 3.42
CA PHE A 6 19.28 -8.41 3.72
C PHE A 6 19.09 -8.04 5.20
N LYS A 7 19.79 -8.70 6.13
CA LYS A 7 19.76 -8.36 7.58
C LYS A 7 20.31 -6.96 7.87
N LYS A 8 21.48 -6.65 7.29
CA LYS A 8 22.09 -5.31 7.38
C LYS A 8 21.25 -4.27 6.66
N LEU A 9 20.67 -4.65 5.53
CA LEU A 9 19.79 -3.80 4.76
C LEU A 9 18.51 -3.47 5.52
N PHE A 10 17.83 -4.46 6.09
CA PHE A 10 16.59 -4.32 6.83
C PHE A 10 16.71 -3.38 8.03
N SER A 11 17.79 -3.51 8.81
CA SER A 11 18.11 -2.55 9.88
C SER A 11 18.33 -1.14 9.31
N LYS A 12 19.14 -0.99 8.26
CA LYS A 12 19.39 0.31 7.62
C LYS A 12 18.13 0.94 7.00
N LEU A 13 17.21 0.13 6.49
CA LEU A 13 15.93 0.56 5.93
C LEU A 13 14.98 1.10 7.02
N SER A 14 14.97 0.48 8.20
CA SER A 14 14.19 0.97 9.35
C SER A 14 14.53 2.42 9.67
N HIS A 15 15.82 2.76 9.63
CA HIS A 15 16.29 4.13 9.86
C HIS A 15 15.87 5.10 8.74
N ILE A 16 15.77 4.64 7.48
CA ILE A 16 15.30 5.46 6.35
C ILE A 16 13.84 5.90 6.55
N LYS A 17 12.98 5.00 7.06
CA LYS A 17 11.56 5.31 7.30
C LYS A 17 11.37 6.45 8.32
N ALA A 18 12.15 6.50 9.39
CA ALA A 18 12.02 7.56 10.39
C ALA A 18 12.28 8.96 9.83
N LEU A 19 13.09 9.06 8.77
CA LEU A 19 13.36 10.32 8.10
C LEU A 19 12.25 10.73 7.12
N SER A 20 11.43 9.79 6.62
CA SER A 20 10.33 10.06 5.69
C SER A 20 9.00 10.32 6.41
N THR A 21 8.42 11.50 6.21
CA THR A 21 7.08 11.83 6.73
C THR A 21 6.21 12.38 5.60
N ASP A 22 5.43 11.47 5.00
CA ASP A 22 4.31 11.66 4.06
C ASP A 22 4.43 12.74 2.97
N SER A 23 5.27 12.44 1.98
CA SER A 23 5.02 12.57 0.53
C SER A 23 5.83 11.47 -0.21
N LYS A 24 5.15 10.37 -0.56
CA LYS A 24 5.63 8.99 -0.33
C LYS A 24 6.76 8.41 -1.20
N PHE A 25 7.28 9.05 -2.24
CA PHE A 25 8.36 8.43 -3.04
C PHE A 25 9.54 9.37 -3.28
N ASP A 26 9.29 10.59 -3.74
CA ASP A 26 10.36 11.58 -3.93
C ASP A 26 11.08 11.91 -2.63
N GLU A 27 10.35 11.94 -1.51
CA GLU A 27 10.93 12.19 -0.18
C GLU A 27 11.76 10.99 0.30
N ILE A 28 11.40 9.77 -0.08
CA ILE A 28 12.20 8.57 0.21
C ILE A 28 13.53 8.66 -0.50
N VAL A 29 13.53 8.99 -1.81
CA VAL A 29 14.77 9.14 -2.58
C VAL A 29 15.62 10.27 -1.99
N GLN A 30 15.02 11.40 -1.61
CA GLN A 30 15.71 12.49 -0.92
C GLN A 30 16.36 12.05 0.40
N ASN A 31 15.61 11.36 1.28
CA ASN A 31 16.14 10.89 2.56
C ASN A 31 17.26 9.87 2.39
N LEU A 32 17.16 9.03 1.36
CA LEU A 32 18.19 8.07 1.02
C LEU A 32 19.47 8.76 0.53
N VAL A 33 19.37 9.83 -0.27
CA VAL A 33 20.52 10.70 -0.61
C VAL A 33 21.14 11.31 0.65
N LEU A 34 20.32 11.86 1.56
CA LEU A 34 20.79 12.45 2.81
C LEU A 34 21.53 11.43 3.69
N PHE A 35 21.00 10.21 3.82
CA PHE A 35 21.57 9.17 4.68
C PHE A 35 22.86 8.57 4.09
N VAL A 36 22.97 8.49 2.77
CA VAL A 36 24.24 8.18 2.10
C VAL A 36 25.28 9.21 2.49
N LEU A 37 25.01 10.50 2.28
CA LEU A 37 25.94 11.58 2.60
C LEU A 37 26.30 11.64 4.09
N PHE A 38 25.35 11.31 4.96
CA PHE A 38 25.57 11.21 6.40
C PHE A 38 26.55 10.09 6.76
N ASN A 39 26.40 8.91 6.14
CA ASN A 39 27.25 7.74 6.40
C ASN A 39 28.57 7.78 5.62
N SER A 40 28.61 8.57 4.54
CA SER A 40 29.74 8.71 3.63
C SER A 40 30.53 9.99 3.85
N GLN A 41 30.55 10.55 5.08
CA GLN A 41 31.26 11.80 5.43
C GLN A 41 32.76 11.83 5.03
N LYS A 42 33.33 10.70 4.60
CA LYS A 42 34.72 10.55 4.11
C LYS A 42 34.84 10.35 2.59
N LEU A 43 33.74 10.27 1.84
CA LEU A 43 33.72 10.03 0.40
C LEU A 43 33.37 11.33 -0.34
N ASP A 44 34.14 11.64 -1.39
CA ASP A 44 33.93 12.82 -2.24
C ASP A 44 32.79 12.58 -3.24
N LEU A 45 31.54 12.62 -2.76
CA LEU A 45 30.35 12.46 -3.61
C LEU A 45 30.02 13.77 -4.34
N LYS A 46 30.11 13.77 -5.67
CA LYS A 46 29.97 15.00 -6.49
C LYS A 46 28.74 15.02 -7.39
N ASN A 47 28.28 13.84 -7.83
CA ASN A 47 27.18 13.70 -8.78
C ASN A 47 26.24 12.54 -8.41
N ASP A 48 25.14 12.46 -9.16
CA ASP A 48 24.11 11.42 -9.06
C ASP A 48 24.66 9.99 -9.20
N ASN A 49 25.67 9.76 -10.05
CA ASN A 49 26.31 8.45 -10.20
C ASN A 49 27.15 8.06 -8.98
N ASP A 50 27.86 9.01 -8.36
CA ASP A 50 28.62 8.77 -7.14
C ASP A 50 27.68 8.41 -6.00
N ILE A 51 26.59 9.17 -5.85
CA ILE A 51 25.53 8.89 -4.89
C ILE A 51 24.90 7.53 -5.17
N LYS A 52 24.57 7.21 -6.42
CA LYS A 52 24.05 5.88 -6.80
C LYS A 52 24.98 4.75 -6.36
N LYS A 53 26.28 4.86 -6.63
CA LYS A 53 27.26 3.84 -6.22
C LYS A 53 27.30 3.69 -4.70
N ALA A 54 27.32 4.80 -3.98
CA ALA A 54 27.29 4.78 -2.52
C ALA A 54 25.97 4.20 -1.99
N ILE A 55 24.82 4.46 -2.62
CA ILE A 55 23.55 3.82 -2.27
C ILE A 55 23.65 2.29 -2.40
N ILE A 56 24.20 1.81 -3.51
CA ILE A 56 24.40 0.37 -3.74
C ILE A 56 25.37 -0.21 -2.72
N GLU A 57 26.44 0.50 -2.36
CA GLU A 57 27.43 0.01 -1.40
C GLU A 57 26.89 -0.03 0.03
N TYR A 58 26.21 1.03 0.47
CA TYR A 58 25.69 1.12 1.83
C TYR A 58 24.39 0.34 2.04
N TYR A 59 23.52 0.29 1.04
CA TYR A 59 22.17 -0.29 1.15
C TYR A 59 21.90 -1.40 0.13
N GLY A 60 22.76 -1.67 -0.84
CA GLY A 60 22.44 -2.69 -1.86
C GLY A 60 21.22 -2.35 -2.74
N ILE A 61 20.74 -1.09 -2.72
CA ILE A 61 19.57 -0.66 -3.47
C ILE A 61 20.03 -0.07 -4.81
N ASN A 62 19.51 -0.58 -5.91
CA ASN A 62 19.83 -0.05 -7.24
C ASN A 62 18.72 0.89 -7.73
N ILE A 63 18.92 2.20 -7.55
CA ILE A 63 17.98 3.24 -7.98
C ILE A 63 18.41 3.81 -9.34
N LYS A 64 17.44 4.19 -10.18
CA LYS A 64 17.71 4.90 -11.44
C LYS A 64 18.26 6.30 -11.15
N THR A 65 19.31 6.70 -11.88
CA THR A 65 19.92 8.04 -11.75
C THR A 65 18.92 9.17 -12.06
N SER A 66 17.94 8.90 -12.92
CA SER A 66 16.84 9.83 -13.24
C SER A 66 15.99 10.23 -12.02
N LEU A 67 15.99 9.44 -10.94
CA LEU A 67 15.29 9.76 -9.69
C LEU A 67 16.19 10.49 -8.69
N ILE A 68 17.51 10.27 -8.78
CA ILE A 68 18.50 10.82 -7.84
C ILE A 68 18.76 12.29 -8.13
N GLN A 69 18.93 12.67 -9.40
CA GLN A 69 19.24 14.06 -9.75
C GLN A 69 18.13 15.05 -9.32
N PRO A 70 16.83 14.81 -9.58
CA PRO A 70 15.75 15.67 -9.06
C PRO A 70 15.73 15.76 -7.53
N ALA A 71 16.07 14.67 -6.83
CA ALA A 71 16.15 14.66 -5.38
C ALA A 71 17.31 15.54 -4.87
N ILE A 72 18.48 15.47 -5.51
CA ILE A 72 19.61 16.36 -5.19
C ILE A 72 19.22 17.83 -5.40
N ASP A 73 18.62 18.16 -6.54
CA ASP A 73 18.25 19.53 -6.88
C ASP A 73 17.24 20.11 -5.88
N LYS A 74 16.25 19.31 -5.47
CA LYS A 74 15.27 19.69 -4.45
C LYS A 74 15.90 19.85 -3.06
N LEU A 75 16.86 19.02 -2.70
CA LEU A 75 17.59 19.13 -1.44
C LEU A 75 18.53 20.35 -1.39
N LEU A 76 19.14 20.72 -2.53
CA LEU A 76 19.89 21.97 -2.66
C LEU A 76 18.97 23.19 -2.56
N PHE A 77 17.81 23.16 -3.23
CA PHE A 77 16.82 24.23 -3.16
C PHE A 77 16.27 24.46 -1.74
N THR A 78 16.09 23.37 -0.98
CA THR A 78 15.60 23.42 0.41
C THR A 78 16.71 23.66 1.44
N ASN A 79 17.95 23.94 1.02
CA ASN A 79 19.13 24.13 1.88
C ASN A 79 19.43 22.95 2.84
N LYS A 80 18.96 21.75 2.49
CA LYS A 80 19.33 20.50 3.20
C LYS A 80 20.69 19.98 2.74
N LEU A 81 21.07 20.29 1.50
CA LEU A 81 22.40 20.06 0.95
C LEU A 81 23.11 21.37 0.64
N ILE A 82 24.43 21.33 0.76
CA ILE A 82 25.35 22.41 0.39
C ILE A 82 26.32 21.83 -0.63
N LYS A 83 26.53 22.54 -1.75
CA LYS A 83 27.52 22.18 -2.75
C LYS A 83 28.71 23.12 -2.64
N ASP A 84 29.89 22.57 -2.38
CA ASP A 84 31.11 23.38 -2.38
C ASP A 84 31.37 23.95 -3.79
N SER A 85 31.54 25.27 -3.87
CA SER A 85 31.84 26.01 -5.09
C SER A 85 33.14 25.58 -5.77
N THR A 86 34.08 25.04 -4.98
CA THR A 86 35.45 24.76 -5.42
C THR A 86 35.59 23.33 -5.96
N ASN A 87 35.20 22.34 -5.16
CA ASN A 87 35.37 20.93 -5.51
C ASN A 87 34.08 20.24 -5.99
N LYS A 88 32.95 20.97 -6.01
CA LYS A 88 31.61 20.48 -6.35
C LYS A 88 31.12 19.31 -5.48
N ILE A 89 31.73 19.10 -4.31
CA ILE A 89 31.37 18.05 -3.36
C ILE A 89 30.07 18.45 -2.66
N LEU A 90 29.18 17.46 -2.48
CA LEU A 90 27.92 17.62 -1.78
C LEU A 90 28.12 17.33 -0.29
N TYR A 91 27.64 18.24 0.56
CA TYR A 91 27.65 18.12 2.02
C TYR A 91 26.24 18.31 2.56
N LEU A 92 25.97 17.68 3.72
CA LEU A 92 24.79 17.99 4.50
C LEU A 92 24.93 19.37 5.13
N SER A 93 23.83 20.10 5.24
CA SER A 93 23.80 21.26 6.13
C SER A 93 23.90 20.80 7.59
N GLU A 94 24.42 21.67 8.47
CA GLU A 94 24.51 21.38 9.91
C GLU A 94 23.14 21.10 10.53
N THR A 95 22.07 21.73 10.03
CA THR A 95 20.70 21.47 10.47
C THR A 95 20.25 20.07 10.07
N SER A 96 20.42 19.68 8.81
CA SER A 96 20.07 18.33 8.35
C SER A 96 20.90 17.24 9.01
N LYS A 97 22.18 17.51 9.31
CA LYS A 97 23.03 16.59 10.06
C LYS A 97 22.47 16.33 11.47
N LYS A 98 22.13 17.39 12.20
CA LYS A 98 21.53 17.28 13.55
C LYS A 98 20.17 16.60 13.53
N GLU A 99 19.32 16.89 12.54
CA GLU A 99 18.03 16.21 12.37
C GLU A 99 18.19 14.70 12.18
N ILE A 100 19.15 14.28 11.34
CA ILE A 100 19.44 12.86 11.11
C ILE A 100 19.99 12.21 12.39
N GLU A 101 20.92 12.86 13.10
CA GLU A 101 21.47 12.36 14.36
C GLU A 101 20.40 12.18 15.44
N GLN A 102 19.51 13.17 15.59
CA GLN A 102 18.40 13.09 16.54
C GLN A 102 17.48 11.92 16.21
N LYS A 103 17.04 11.79 14.96
CA LYS A 103 16.13 10.71 14.56
C LYS A 103 16.78 9.32 14.68
N ASN A 104 18.07 9.18 14.36
CA ASN A 104 18.78 7.92 14.57
C ASN A 104 18.81 7.56 16.06
N THR A 105 19.09 8.53 16.92
CA THR A 105 19.10 8.33 18.38
C THR A 105 17.73 7.89 18.89
N GLU A 106 16.65 8.57 18.48
CA GLU A 106 15.28 8.21 18.85
C GLU A 106 14.91 6.78 18.41
N ASN A 107 15.36 6.34 17.23
CA ASN A 107 15.12 4.97 16.76
C ASN A 107 15.94 3.93 17.52
N ASP A 108 17.21 4.24 17.79
CA ASP A 108 18.06 3.37 18.59
C ASP A 108 17.49 3.20 20.00
N GLU A 109 16.91 4.26 20.56
CA GLU A 109 16.18 4.20 21.84
C GLU A 109 14.95 3.29 21.76
N ILE A 110 14.12 3.39 20.71
CA ILE A 110 12.97 2.50 20.50
C ILE A 110 13.45 1.05 20.40
N GLN A 111 14.43 0.76 19.54
CA GLN A 111 14.96 -0.58 19.35
C GLN A 111 15.54 -1.15 20.64
N ASN A 112 16.34 -0.36 21.37
CA ASN A 112 16.94 -0.78 22.63
C ASN A 112 15.89 -0.99 23.72
N SER A 113 14.83 -0.17 23.75
CA SER A 113 13.71 -0.32 24.67
C SER A 113 12.95 -1.63 24.39
N VAL A 114 12.60 -1.89 23.13
CA VAL A 114 11.96 -3.16 22.73
C VAL A 114 12.82 -4.36 23.08
N LYS A 115 14.12 -4.31 22.75
CA LYS A 115 15.08 -5.37 23.06
C LYS A 115 15.15 -5.64 24.57
N LYS A 116 15.30 -4.59 25.39
CA LYS A 116 15.37 -4.72 26.86
C LYS A 116 14.07 -5.25 27.46
N ASN A 117 12.91 -4.77 26.99
CA ASN A 117 11.62 -5.21 27.48
C ASN A 117 11.38 -6.68 27.14
N TRP A 118 11.68 -7.09 25.91
CA TRP A 118 11.56 -8.48 25.49
C TRP A 118 12.51 -9.40 26.26
N PHE A 119 13.76 -8.99 26.49
CA PHE A 119 14.70 -9.75 27.32
C PHE A 119 14.18 -9.95 28.74
N LYS A 120 13.59 -8.93 29.35
CA LYS A 120 12.95 -9.03 30.68
C LYS A 120 11.75 -9.98 30.70
N GLU A 121 11.02 -10.12 29.59
CA GLU A 121 9.92 -11.09 29.49
C GLU A 121 10.44 -12.51 29.39
N ILE A 122 11.46 -12.73 28.55
CA ILE A 122 12.08 -14.05 28.38
C ILE A 122 12.79 -14.48 29.67
N SER A 123 13.49 -13.57 30.34
CA SER A 123 14.24 -13.87 31.56
C SER A 123 13.35 -14.31 32.72
N LYS A 124 12.04 -14.04 32.69
CA LYS A 124 11.08 -14.55 33.70
C LYS A 124 10.74 -16.03 33.50
N ILE A 125 10.99 -16.56 32.31
CA ILE A 125 10.63 -17.92 31.89
C ILE A 125 11.89 -18.79 31.80
N TYR A 126 13.01 -18.18 31.41
CA TYR A 126 14.29 -18.86 31.19
C TYR A 126 15.41 -18.17 32.01
N ASP A 127 15.47 -18.48 33.31
CA ASP A 127 16.42 -17.90 34.26
C ASP A 127 17.89 -18.30 34.00
N PHE A 128 18.12 -19.34 33.17
CA PHE A 128 19.46 -19.86 32.86
C PHE A 128 20.15 -19.14 31.70
N PHE A 129 19.43 -18.29 30.95
CA PHE A 129 20.01 -17.58 29.82
C PHE A 129 21.03 -16.52 30.24
N GLN A 130 22.16 -16.51 29.53
CA GLN A 130 23.19 -15.50 29.64
C GLN A 130 22.97 -14.38 28.61
N GLU A 131 23.68 -13.26 28.77
CA GLU A 131 23.57 -12.11 27.85
C GLU A 131 23.85 -12.51 26.38
N GLU A 132 24.76 -13.45 26.17
CA GLU A 132 25.07 -14.03 24.86
C GLU A 132 23.86 -14.71 24.22
N ASP A 133 23.09 -15.48 24.99
CA ASP A 133 21.89 -16.18 24.52
C ASP A 133 20.79 -15.18 24.14
N PHE A 134 20.61 -14.13 24.94
CA PHE A 134 19.65 -13.07 24.61
C PHE A 134 20.03 -12.31 23.32
N ASN A 135 21.32 -12.04 23.11
CA ASN A 135 21.80 -11.43 21.88
C ASN A 135 21.64 -12.35 20.67
N GLU A 136 21.82 -13.66 20.85
CA GLU A 136 21.55 -14.66 19.81
C GLU A 136 20.06 -14.72 19.48
N LEU A 137 19.16 -14.72 20.49
CA LEU A 137 17.70 -14.64 20.32
C LEU A 137 17.28 -13.37 19.57
N TRP A 138 17.86 -12.22 19.90
CA TRP A 138 17.58 -10.95 19.20
C TRP A 138 18.01 -11.01 17.74
N THR A 139 19.17 -11.61 17.48
CA THR A 139 19.67 -11.81 16.12
C THR A 139 18.71 -12.71 15.36
N LEU A 140 18.34 -13.85 15.93
CA LEU A 140 17.38 -14.80 15.37
C LEU A 140 16.01 -14.18 15.08
N LEU A 141 15.47 -13.40 16.01
CA LEU A 141 14.20 -12.70 15.86
C LEU A 141 14.25 -11.75 14.65
N ASN A 142 15.33 -10.97 14.51
CA ASN A 142 15.47 -10.09 13.35
C ASN A 142 15.62 -10.87 12.05
N LYS A 143 16.30 -12.03 12.04
CA LYS A 143 16.34 -12.92 10.86
C LYS A 143 14.94 -13.40 10.48
N TYR A 144 14.16 -13.82 11.48
CA TYR A 144 12.80 -14.28 11.28
C TYR A 144 11.87 -13.18 10.76
N LEU A 145 11.85 -12.01 11.41
CA LEU A 145 11.06 -10.87 10.96
C LEU A 145 11.43 -10.49 9.51
N SER A 146 12.73 -10.40 9.23
CA SER A 146 13.25 -10.12 7.90
C SER A 146 12.75 -11.11 6.85
N ALA A 147 12.82 -12.42 7.12
CA ALA A 147 12.34 -13.45 6.20
C ALA A 147 10.82 -13.45 6.00
N ILE A 148 10.03 -13.15 7.04
CA ILE A 148 8.58 -13.02 6.88
C ILE A 148 8.23 -11.78 6.07
N PHE A 149 8.87 -10.64 6.34
CA PHE A 149 8.64 -9.42 5.58
C PHE A 149 9.04 -9.58 4.11
N GLU A 150 10.09 -10.34 3.82
CA GLU A 150 10.48 -10.70 2.44
C GLU A 150 9.40 -11.54 1.75
N LYS A 151 8.87 -12.56 2.42
CA LYS A 151 7.90 -13.50 1.82
C LYS A 151 6.49 -12.91 1.70
N ASN A 152 6.02 -12.24 2.75
CA ASN A 152 4.61 -11.89 2.94
C ASN A 152 4.35 -10.37 2.85
N GLY A 153 5.39 -9.53 2.78
CA GLY A 153 5.25 -8.08 2.65
C GLY A 153 4.38 -7.47 3.76
N ILE A 154 3.41 -6.63 3.40
CA ILE A 154 2.52 -5.95 4.37
C ILE A 154 1.57 -6.89 5.11
N GLN A 155 1.28 -8.07 4.55
CA GLN A 155 0.46 -9.08 5.22
C GLN A 155 1.15 -9.61 6.50
N THR A 156 2.46 -9.41 6.63
CA THR A 156 3.22 -9.65 7.87
C THR A 156 2.64 -8.91 9.06
N ILE A 157 2.13 -7.69 8.90
CA ILE A 157 1.51 -6.94 10.00
C ILE A 157 0.27 -7.67 10.53
N ASN A 158 -0.52 -8.28 9.62
CA ASN A 158 -1.68 -9.06 10.02
C ASN A 158 -1.28 -10.34 10.77
N PHE A 159 -0.14 -10.94 10.43
CA PHE A 159 0.41 -12.09 11.15
C PHE A 159 1.00 -11.74 12.52
N LEU A 160 1.58 -10.55 12.64
CA LEU A 160 2.12 -10.03 13.90
C LEU A 160 1.05 -9.41 14.81
N ASN A 161 -0.20 -9.29 14.33
CA ASN A 161 -1.32 -8.85 15.16
C ASN A 161 -1.94 -10.05 15.89
N PRO A 162 -1.87 -10.10 17.23
CA PRO A 162 -2.45 -11.20 18.00
C PRO A 162 -3.98 -11.24 17.94
N SER A 163 -4.63 -10.17 17.48
CA SER A 163 -6.11 -10.03 17.44
C SER A 163 -6.77 -10.59 16.17
N ILE A 164 -5.98 -10.99 15.17
CA ILE A 164 -6.50 -11.45 13.87
C ILE A 164 -6.56 -12.98 13.86
N VAL A 165 -7.71 -13.54 13.47
CA VAL A 165 -7.89 -14.99 13.29
C VAL A 165 -7.02 -15.44 12.10
N LYS A 166 -6.04 -16.30 12.38
CA LYS A 166 -5.07 -16.80 11.39
C LYS A 166 -5.60 -18.05 10.72
N ASP A 167 -5.43 -18.16 9.40
CA ASP A 167 -5.77 -19.36 8.64
C ASP A 167 -4.65 -20.43 8.77
N ASP A 168 -5.01 -21.71 8.69
CA ASP A 168 -4.11 -22.84 8.99
C ASP A 168 -2.92 -22.94 8.03
N LEU A 169 -3.10 -22.48 6.78
CA LEU A 169 -2.09 -22.46 5.73
C LEU A 169 -1.01 -21.38 5.96
N ASP A 170 -1.40 -20.25 6.54
CA ASP A 170 -0.49 -19.15 6.85
C ASP A 170 0.40 -19.49 8.05
N TYR A 171 -0.15 -20.19 9.04
CA TYR A 171 0.59 -20.67 10.20
C TYR A 171 1.70 -21.65 9.81
N ARG A 172 1.39 -22.65 8.96
CA ARG A 172 2.39 -23.61 8.44
C ARG A 172 3.48 -22.92 7.62
N SER A 173 3.12 -21.92 6.83
CA SER A 173 4.07 -21.15 6.02
C SER A 173 5.09 -20.37 6.85
N ASN A 174 4.76 -19.99 8.08
CA ASN A 174 5.65 -19.27 8.99
C ASN A 174 6.53 -20.21 9.81
N ILE A 175 6.02 -21.41 10.16
CA ILE A 175 6.81 -22.47 10.78
C ILE A 175 7.94 -22.91 9.85
N ILE A 176 7.66 -23.09 8.56
CA ILE A 176 8.70 -23.45 7.58
C ILE A 176 9.82 -22.40 7.51
N ILE A 177 9.50 -21.11 7.69
CA ILE A 177 10.51 -20.04 7.74
C ILE A 177 11.34 -20.16 9.02
N LEU A 178 10.69 -20.39 10.17
CA LEU A 178 11.37 -20.62 11.45
C LEU A 178 12.34 -21.80 11.36
N GLU A 179 11.88 -22.94 10.83
CA GLU A 179 12.67 -24.15 10.63
C GLU A 179 13.86 -23.91 9.70
N SER A 180 13.66 -23.21 8.57
CA SER A 180 14.74 -22.91 7.62
C SER A 180 15.87 -22.05 8.20
N ILE A 181 15.55 -21.15 9.15
CA ILE A 181 16.52 -20.30 9.85
C ILE A 181 17.35 -21.12 10.85
N PHE A 182 16.82 -22.25 11.31
CA PHE A 182 17.49 -23.16 12.24
C PHE A 182 18.34 -24.21 11.54
N GLU A 183 17.90 -24.76 10.40
CA GLU A 183 18.65 -25.78 9.63
C GLU A 183 20.00 -25.27 9.08
N THR A 184 20.17 -23.96 8.96
CA THR A 184 21.34 -23.32 8.34
C THR A 184 22.47 -22.93 9.32
N GLU A 185 22.24 -22.98 10.64
CA GLU A 185 23.24 -22.54 11.63
C GLU A 185 23.26 -23.45 12.87
N ASN A 186 24.45 -23.92 13.28
CA ASN A 186 24.67 -24.71 14.49
C ASN A 186 24.50 -23.80 15.72
N LYS A 187 23.27 -23.73 16.26
CA LYS A 187 22.89 -22.78 17.31
C LYS A 187 22.83 -23.43 18.69
N LYS A 188 23.17 -22.64 19.72
CA LYS A 188 23.06 -23.08 21.13
C LYS A 188 21.61 -23.17 21.60
N ILE A 189 20.73 -22.37 21.01
CA ILE A 189 19.31 -22.30 21.37
C ILE A 189 18.53 -23.37 20.59
N ASN A 190 17.61 -24.06 21.25
CA ASN A 190 16.70 -25.03 20.61
C ASN A 190 15.56 -24.28 19.88
N ILE A 191 15.13 -24.80 18.72
CA ILE A 191 14.01 -24.29 17.94
C ILE A 191 12.72 -24.11 18.77
N GLU A 192 12.39 -25.08 19.64
CA GLU A 192 11.20 -24.99 20.50
C GLU A 192 11.24 -23.78 21.46
N VAL A 193 12.45 -23.44 21.93
CA VAL A 193 12.64 -22.29 22.81
C VAL A 193 12.50 -21.02 21.99
N PHE A 194 13.09 -20.97 20.80
CA PHE A 194 12.97 -19.81 19.93
C PHE A 194 11.51 -19.54 19.53
N GLU A 195 10.76 -20.56 19.12
CA GLU A 195 9.32 -20.44 18.82
C GLU A 195 8.53 -19.83 19.97
N LYS A 196 8.77 -20.30 21.20
CA LYS A 196 8.12 -19.74 22.40
C LYS A 196 8.51 -18.27 22.61
N THR A 197 9.79 -17.92 22.46
CA THR A 197 10.24 -16.52 22.61
C THR A 197 9.70 -15.58 21.53
N VAL A 198 9.54 -16.06 20.29
CA VAL A 198 8.90 -15.33 19.20
C VAL A 198 7.40 -15.14 19.49
N ASN A 199 6.72 -16.16 19.98
CA ASN A 199 5.31 -16.04 20.37
C ASN A 199 5.13 -15.01 21.49
N ILE A 200 6.02 -14.99 22.49
CA ILE A 200 6.05 -13.95 23.54
C ILE A 200 6.25 -12.56 22.92
N PHE A 201 7.16 -12.43 21.95
CA PHE A 201 7.38 -11.17 21.24
C PHE A 201 6.09 -10.66 20.57
N ILE A 202 5.32 -11.54 19.94
CA ILE A 202 4.11 -11.18 19.19
C ILE A 202 2.92 -10.94 20.12
N GLN A 203 2.70 -11.81 21.11
CA GLN A 203 1.51 -11.76 21.98
C GLN A 203 1.55 -10.60 22.97
N ASN A 204 2.73 -10.27 23.50
CA ASN A 204 2.91 -9.19 24.47
C ASN A 204 3.28 -7.85 23.81
N ALA A 205 2.87 -7.61 22.56
CA ALA A 205 3.21 -6.39 21.86
C ALA A 205 2.59 -5.15 22.54
N ASP A 206 3.46 -4.31 23.11
CA ASP A 206 3.11 -2.99 23.63
C ASP A 206 3.20 -1.92 22.52
N GLU A 207 2.83 -0.68 22.84
CA GLU A 207 2.85 0.43 21.87
C GLU A 207 4.24 0.65 21.26
N ILE A 208 5.31 0.44 22.03
CA ILE A 208 6.69 0.61 21.58
C ILE A 208 7.07 -0.51 20.60
N ARG A 209 6.70 -1.76 20.88
CA ARG A 209 6.93 -2.91 19.99
C ARG A 209 6.10 -2.81 18.72
N ALA A 210 4.85 -2.36 18.83
CA ALA A 210 4.01 -2.08 17.66
C ALA A 210 4.61 -0.98 16.78
N LYS A 211 5.14 0.10 17.39
CA LYS A 211 5.87 1.16 16.68
C LYS A 211 7.11 0.62 15.97
N TYR A 212 7.90 -0.22 16.62
CA TYR A 212 9.07 -0.87 16.01
C TYR A 212 8.68 -1.76 14.82
N ILE A 213 7.68 -2.64 14.97
CA ILE A 213 7.19 -3.51 13.89
C ILE A 213 6.66 -2.69 12.71
N SER A 214 5.93 -1.61 12.99
CA SER A 214 5.42 -0.70 11.97
C SER A 214 6.55 -0.01 11.18
N GLN A 215 7.58 0.48 11.88
CA GLN A 215 8.79 1.03 11.25
C GLN A 215 9.46 0.02 10.31
N LEU A 216 9.59 -1.24 10.76
CA LEU A 216 10.15 -2.33 9.94
C LEU A 216 9.30 -2.63 8.69
N ALA A 217 7.98 -2.67 8.84
CA ALA A 217 7.05 -2.96 7.75
C ALA A 217 7.11 -1.88 6.66
N ASP A 218 7.02 -0.62 7.08
CA ASP A 218 7.05 0.52 6.17
C ASP A 218 8.42 0.68 5.49
N ALA A 219 9.50 0.38 6.19
CA ALA A 219 10.85 0.33 5.65
C ALA A 219 11.02 -0.76 4.59
N THR A 220 10.42 -1.93 4.81
CA THR A 220 10.42 -3.01 3.83
C THR A 220 9.61 -2.63 2.60
N PHE A 221 8.44 -2.03 2.78
CA PHE A 221 7.62 -1.54 1.67
C PHE A 221 8.35 -0.47 0.85
N THR A 222 9.01 0.47 1.54
CA THR A 222 9.87 1.48 0.92
C THR A 222 10.95 0.84 0.06
N SER A 223 11.63 -0.18 0.58
CA SER A 223 12.64 -0.93 -0.19
C SER A 223 12.04 -1.63 -1.40
N PHE A 224 10.91 -2.33 -1.24
CA PHE A 224 10.22 -2.94 -2.37
C PHE A 224 9.86 -1.90 -3.42
N ALA A 225 9.28 -0.75 -3.04
CA ALA A 225 8.95 0.33 -3.97
C ALA A 225 10.18 0.85 -4.73
N LEU A 226 11.33 1.01 -4.05
CA LEU A 226 12.59 1.46 -4.66
C LEU A 226 13.24 0.41 -5.58
N LEU A 227 13.06 -0.88 -5.27
CA LEU A 227 13.59 -2.02 -6.03
C LEU A 227 12.66 -2.46 -7.18
N SER A 228 11.41 -1.98 -7.19
CA SER A 228 10.33 -2.57 -8.01
C SER A 228 10.35 -2.25 -9.50
N ASP A 229 11.41 -1.67 -10.04
CA ASP A 229 11.32 -1.21 -11.42
C ASP A 229 11.63 -2.29 -12.48
N ASP A 230 12.39 -3.35 -12.15
CA ASP A 230 12.73 -4.42 -13.11
C ASP A 230 12.54 -5.84 -12.58
N GLU A 231 12.90 -6.13 -11.31
CA GLU A 231 12.72 -7.47 -10.73
C GLU A 231 11.26 -7.73 -10.32
N THR A 232 10.55 -6.77 -9.75
CA THR A 232 9.11 -6.88 -9.47
C THR A 232 8.32 -6.99 -10.77
N LYS A 233 8.71 -6.27 -11.83
CA LYS A 233 8.14 -6.47 -13.18
C LYS A 233 8.39 -7.88 -13.70
N LYS A 234 9.62 -8.40 -13.62
CA LYS A 234 9.94 -9.78 -14.04
C LYS A 234 9.24 -10.85 -13.19
N PHE A 235 9.11 -10.62 -11.88
CA PHE A 235 8.42 -11.52 -10.97
C PHE A 235 6.91 -11.53 -11.22
N LEU A 236 6.28 -10.36 -11.33
CA LEU A 236 4.86 -10.25 -11.63
C LEU A 236 4.54 -10.79 -13.03
N ASN A 237 5.32 -10.41 -14.04
CA ASN A 237 5.15 -10.93 -15.41
C ASN A 237 5.53 -12.42 -15.55
N GLY A 238 6.42 -12.92 -14.70
CA GLY A 238 6.88 -14.32 -14.72
C GLY A 238 5.99 -15.30 -13.95
N LYS A 239 5.34 -14.85 -12.87
CA LYS A 239 4.41 -15.68 -12.07
C LYS A 239 2.94 -15.54 -12.47
N PHE A 240 2.54 -14.39 -13.01
CA PHE A 240 1.14 -14.09 -13.29
C PHE A 240 0.99 -13.73 -14.76
N SER A 241 0.60 -14.70 -15.58
CA SER A 241 0.53 -14.52 -17.03
C SER A 241 -0.64 -13.64 -17.49
N GLU A 242 -1.65 -13.40 -16.64
CA GLU A 242 -2.72 -12.42 -16.87
C GLU A 242 -3.61 -12.37 -15.62
N MET A 243 -3.52 -11.32 -14.79
CA MET A 243 -4.47 -11.15 -13.68
C MET A 243 -5.61 -10.23 -14.09
N ARG A 244 -6.84 -10.74 -14.05
CA ARG A 244 -8.06 -9.97 -14.33
C ARG A 244 -8.63 -9.45 -13.02
N LEU A 245 -8.64 -8.13 -12.87
CA LEU A 245 -9.16 -7.46 -11.69
C LEU A 245 -10.56 -6.93 -12.00
N PHE A 246 -11.57 -7.48 -11.34
CA PHE A 246 -12.94 -6.97 -11.44
C PHE A 246 -13.09 -5.73 -10.57
N LEU A 247 -13.49 -4.64 -11.20
CA LEU A 247 -13.66 -3.34 -10.57
C LEU A 247 -15.06 -3.21 -9.99
N ASP A 248 -15.15 -2.60 -8.80
CA ASP A 248 -16.40 -2.21 -8.16
C ASP A 248 -16.93 -0.89 -8.74
N THR A 249 -18.22 -0.63 -8.56
CA THR A 249 -18.91 0.58 -9.04
C THR A 249 -18.27 1.85 -8.46
N ASN A 250 -17.80 1.82 -7.21
CA ASN A 250 -17.10 2.96 -6.59
C ASN A 250 -15.80 3.34 -7.32
N PHE A 251 -15.09 2.36 -7.88
CA PHE A 251 -13.88 2.60 -8.65
C PHE A 251 -14.20 3.34 -9.96
N ILE A 252 -15.32 3.00 -10.61
CA ILE A 252 -15.82 3.71 -11.80
C ILE A 252 -16.18 5.17 -11.42
N PHE A 253 -16.86 5.39 -10.29
CA PHE A 253 -17.15 6.74 -9.80
C PHE A 253 -15.87 7.55 -9.52
N GLY A 254 -14.85 6.94 -8.91
CA GLY A 254 -13.57 7.60 -8.63
C GLY A 254 -12.78 7.99 -9.89
N ILE A 255 -12.71 7.10 -10.89
CA ILE A 255 -12.03 7.39 -12.17
C ILE A 255 -12.67 8.58 -12.90
N LEU A 256 -13.99 8.74 -12.78
CA LEU A 256 -14.74 9.80 -13.46
C LEU A 256 -14.83 11.09 -12.64
N ASP A 257 -14.13 11.18 -11.50
CA ASP A 257 -14.22 12.28 -10.52
C ASP A 257 -15.63 12.49 -9.93
N LEU A 258 -16.50 11.50 -10.00
CA LEU A 258 -17.90 11.58 -9.58
C LEU A 258 -18.09 11.18 -8.10
N HIS A 259 -17.01 11.17 -7.31
CA HIS A 259 -16.98 10.82 -5.89
C HIS A 259 -16.17 11.86 -5.08
N LYS A 260 -16.26 11.83 -3.74
CA LYS A 260 -15.69 12.85 -2.81
C LYS A 260 -14.58 12.32 -1.89
N ASN A 261 -14.16 11.07 -2.03
CA ASN A 261 -13.28 10.43 -1.06
C ASN A 261 -11.81 10.63 -1.46
N ASN A 262 -10.91 10.71 -0.47
CA ASN A 262 -9.44 10.72 -0.68
C ASN A 262 -8.92 9.49 -1.47
N GLU A 263 -9.76 8.49 -1.73
CA GLU A 263 -9.48 7.31 -2.55
C GLU A 263 -9.59 7.59 -4.06
N ASP A 264 -10.19 8.72 -4.48
CA ASP A 264 -10.47 9.02 -5.89
C ASP A 264 -9.21 9.38 -6.70
N SER A 265 -8.23 10.04 -6.07
CA SER A 265 -6.90 10.22 -6.68
C SER A 265 -6.19 8.89 -6.89
N SER A 266 -6.45 7.91 -6.02
CA SER A 266 -5.80 6.61 -6.06
C SER A 266 -6.24 5.79 -7.28
N ALA A 267 -7.50 5.90 -7.72
CA ALA A 267 -8.02 5.11 -8.83
C ALA A 267 -7.37 5.48 -10.18
N LYS A 268 -7.17 6.78 -10.44
CA LYS A 268 -6.46 7.26 -11.64
C LYS A 268 -4.97 6.98 -11.57
N GLU A 269 -4.34 7.21 -10.42
CA GLU A 269 -2.93 6.87 -10.18
C GLU A 269 -2.67 5.38 -10.44
N ILE A 270 -3.58 4.49 -10.05
CA ILE A 270 -3.48 3.05 -10.34
C ILE A 270 -3.48 2.80 -11.86
N ILE A 271 -4.38 3.40 -12.63
CA ILE A 271 -4.42 3.22 -14.09
C ILE A 271 -3.14 3.74 -14.74
N GLU A 272 -2.68 4.91 -14.32
CA GLU A 272 -1.44 5.51 -14.83
C GLU A 272 -0.23 4.63 -14.50
N GLU A 273 -0.15 4.12 -13.28
CA GLU A 273 0.97 3.29 -12.82
C GLU A 273 0.96 1.91 -13.51
N LEU A 274 -0.22 1.33 -13.77
CA LEU A 274 -0.36 0.11 -14.58
C LEU A 274 0.15 0.31 -16.00
N LYS A 275 -0.21 1.42 -16.65
CA LYS A 275 0.22 1.76 -18.01
C LYS A 275 1.71 2.08 -18.07
N LYS A 276 2.19 2.92 -17.15
CA LYS A 276 3.59 3.36 -17.06
C LYS A 276 4.54 2.19 -16.80
N ASN A 277 4.13 1.24 -15.97
CA ASN A 277 4.96 0.10 -15.60
C ASN A 277 4.70 -1.17 -16.40
N ASN A 278 3.75 -1.16 -17.34
CA ASN A 278 3.38 -2.31 -18.16
C ASN A 278 3.15 -3.59 -17.33
N LEU A 279 2.34 -3.44 -16.27
CA LEU A 279 2.02 -4.53 -15.33
C LEU A 279 0.99 -5.50 -15.95
N PRO A 280 0.98 -6.79 -15.56
CA PRO A 280 0.17 -7.83 -16.22
C PRO A 280 -1.30 -7.85 -15.76
N PHE A 281 -1.81 -6.73 -15.24
CA PHE A 281 -3.16 -6.61 -14.74
C PHE A 281 -4.09 -6.07 -15.82
N LYS A 282 -5.19 -6.78 -16.08
CA LYS A 282 -6.30 -6.31 -16.90
C LYS A 282 -7.43 -5.88 -15.99
N LEU A 283 -7.72 -4.58 -16.01
CA LEU A 283 -8.87 -4.03 -15.29
C LEU A 283 -10.14 -4.34 -16.07
N MET A 284 -11.05 -5.07 -15.44
CA MET A 284 -12.32 -5.48 -16.04
C MET A 284 -13.49 -4.95 -15.22
N TYR A 285 -14.61 -4.67 -15.87
CA TYR A 285 -15.87 -4.39 -15.18
C TYR A 285 -16.96 -5.35 -15.66
N HIS A 286 -17.84 -5.74 -14.76
CA HIS A 286 -18.99 -6.58 -15.10
C HIS A 286 -20.12 -5.72 -15.68
N PRO A 287 -20.97 -6.23 -16.60
CA PRO A 287 -22.11 -5.47 -17.13
C PRO A 287 -23.07 -4.99 -16.03
N GLU A 288 -23.24 -5.78 -14.97
CA GLU A 288 -24.03 -5.36 -13.79
C GLU A 288 -23.41 -4.17 -13.05
N THR A 289 -22.09 -4.04 -13.03
CA THR A 289 -21.38 -2.88 -12.44
C THR A 289 -21.67 -1.63 -13.26
N LEU A 290 -21.67 -1.75 -14.60
CA LEU A 290 -22.09 -0.66 -15.49
C LEU A 290 -23.56 -0.28 -15.30
N ASN A 291 -24.45 -1.28 -15.13
CA ASN A 291 -25.86 -1.06 -14.86
C ASN A 291 -26.08 -0.40 -13.49
N GLU A 292 -25.34 -0.79 -12.45
CA GLU A 292 -25.37 -0.13 -11.14
C GLU A 292 -24.88 1.32 -11.24
N PHE A 293 -23.78 1.57 -11.96
CA PHE A 293 -23.30 2.92 -12.23
C PHE A 293 -24.40 3.76 -12.87
N LYS A 294 -25.01 3.30 -13.99
CA LYS A 294 -26.06 4.05 -14.70
C LYS A 294 -27.25 4.37 -13.79
N ARG A 295 -27.76 3.40 -13.04
CA ARG A 295 -28.87 3.61 -12.08
C ARG A 295 -28.53 4.62 -10.99
N THR A 296 -27.31 4.53 -10.47
CA THR A 296 -26.84 5.41 -9.39
C THR A 296 -26.59 6.82 -9.92
N PHE A 297 -26.04 6.94 -11.12
CA PHE A 297 -25.81 8.20 -11.81
C PHE A 297 -27.14 8.88 -12.14
N ASP A 298 -28.09 8.15 -12.72
CA ASP A 298 -29.42 8.67 -13.05
C ASP A 298 -30.13 9.20 -11.81
N SER A 299 -30.16 8.43 -10.72
CA SER A 299 -30.81 8.85 -9.48
C SER A 299 -30.20 10.14 -8.89
N LYS A 300 -28.86 10.27 -8.93
CA LYS A 300 -28.16 11.49 -8.51
C LYS A 300 -28.35 12.66 -9.48
N SER A 301 -28.61 12.40 -10.76
CA SER A 301 -28.79 13.42 -11.79
C SER A 301 -30.17 14.11 -11.78
N ILE A 302 -31.17 13.51 -11.12
CA ILE A 302 -32.55 14.01 -11.12
C ILE A 302 -32.65 15.45 -10.61
N LEU A 303 -31.93 15.79 -9.53
CA LEU A 303 -31.99 17.13 -8.96
C LEU A 303 -31.42 18.18 -9.92
N LEU A 304 -30.34 17.83 -10.62
CA LEU A 304 -29.71 18.68 -11.62
C LEU A 304 -30.65 18.92 -12.81
N LYS A 305 -31.33 17.88 -13.32
CA LYS A 305 -32.23 17.98 -14.48
C LYS A 305 -33.50 18.79 -14.19
N ASN A 306 -34.02 18.71 -12.96
CA ASN A 306 -35.32 19.31 -12.61
C ASN A 306 -35.23 20.78 -12.16
N THR A 307 -34.02 21.33 -12.07
CA THR A 307 -33.79 22.67 -11.53
C THR A 307 -33.07 23.53 -12.57
N LYS A 308 -33.50 24.79 -12.72
CA LYS A 308 -32.75 25.77 -13.51
C LYS A 308 -31.64 26.37 -12.67
N TRP A 309 -30.39 26.18 -13.09
CA TRP A 309 -29.21 26.62 -12.34
C TRP A 309 -28.54 27.80 -13.04
N THR A 310 -28.73 29.01 -12.51
CA THR A 310 -27.93 30.17 -12.94
C THR A 310 -26.54 30.15 -12.28
N LYS A 311 -25.66 31.04 -12.74
CA LYS A 311 -24.33 31.21 -12.13
C LYS A 311 -24.41 31.64 -10.67
N GLU A 312 -25.35 32.52 -10.32
CA GLU A 312 -25.55 32.98 -8.93
C GLU A 312 -26.04 31.85 -8.03
N ILE A 313 -26.98 31.03 -8.51
CA ILE A 313 -27.48 29.87 -7.76
C ILE A 313 -26.36 28.84 -7.58
N SER A 314 -25.54 28.61 -8.60
CA SER A 314 -24.41 27.69 -8.53
C SER A 314 -23.33 28.17 -7.57
N LYS A 315 -23.11 29.48 -7.47
CA LYS A 315 -22.20 30.08 -6.49
C LYS A 315 -22.67 29.80 -5.06
N LEU A 316 -23.95 30.05 -4.79
CA LEU A 316 -24.56 29.78 -3.48
C LEU A 316 -24.59 28.29 -3.15
N ALA A 317 -24.86 27.44 -4.14
CA ALA A 317 -24.86 25.99 -3.97
C ALA A 317 -23.49 25.48 -3.51
N LEU A 318 -22.39 26.00 -4.08
CA LEU A 318 -21.02 25.62 -3.71
C LEU A 318 -20.60 26.09 -2.31
N GLU A 319 -21.24 27.12 -1.76
CA GLU A 319 -21.03 27.53 -0.37
C GLU A 319 -21.69 26.58 0.64
N ILE A 320 -22.66 25.77 0.20
CA ILE A 320 -23.35 24.78 1.02
C ILE A 320 -22.60 23.44 0.90
N ASN A 321 -21.90 23.04 1.98
CA ASN A 321 -21.10 21.81 2.07
C ASN A 321 -21.89 20.48 2.04
N GLN A 322 -23.07 20.44 1.41
CA GLN A 322 -23.93 19.25 1.32
C GLN A 322 -24.18 18.77 -0.11
N LEU A 323 -23.50 19.34 -1.12
CA LEU A 323 -23.63 18.90 -2.49
C LEU A 323 -23.03 17.50 -2.71
N SER A 324 -23.71 16.70 -3.52
CA SER A 324 -23.13 15.49 -4.09
C SER A 324 -21.97 15.85 -5.02
N PRO A 325 -21.04 14.92 -5.26
CA PRO A 325 -19.87 15.18 -6.12
C PRO A 325 -20.23 15.60 -7.55
N ILE A 326 -21.30 15.03 -8.11
CA ILE A 326 -21.79 15.33 -9.46
C ILE A 326 -22.34 16.77 -9.52
N GLU A 327 -23.09 17.19 -8.50
CA GLU A 327 -23.61 18.55 -8.38
C GLU A 327 -22.47 19.55 -8.21
N GLU A 328 -21.48 19.24 -7.38
CA GLU A 328 -20.32 20.11 -7.21
C GLU A 328 -19.52 20.29 -8.49
N LEU A 329 -19.28 19.20 -9.25
CA LEU A 329 -18.64 19.29 -10.56
C LEU A 329 -19.45 20.13 -11.55
N TYR A 330 -20.77 19.92 -11.59
CA TYR A 330 -21.66 20.71 -12.41
C TYR A 330 -21.57 22.19 -12.04
N HIS A 331 -21.72 22.55 -10.76
CA HIS A 331 -21.72 23.94 -10.31
C HIS A 331 -20.36 24.62 -10.53
N LYS A 332 -19.24 23.90 -10.32
CA LYS A 332 -17.89 24.41 -10.64
C LYS A 332 -17.75 24.72 -12.13
N GLN A 333 -18.28 23.86 -13.00
CA GLN A 333 -18.26 24.08 -14.44
C GLN A 333 -19.19 25.24 -14.84
N ASN A 334 -20.41 25.27 -14.30
CA ASN A 334 -21.42 26.28 -14.60
C ASN A 334 -21.00 27.71 -14.18
N LEU A 335 -20.19 27.83 -13.12
CA LEU A 335 -19.59 29.12 -12.72
C LEU A 335 -18.68 29.70 -13.79
N ASN A 336 -17.87 28.86 -14.43
CA ASN A 336 -16.90 29.27 -15.43
C ASN A 336 -17.59 29.53 -16.78
N ASP A 337 -18.45 28.60 -17.20
CA ASP A 337 -19.20 28.67 -18.46
C ASP A 337 -20.63 28.18 -18.23
N GLU A 338 -21.63 28.98 -18.61
CA GLU A 338 -23.03 28.63 -18.34
C GLU A 338 -23.41 27.42 -19.19
N ILE A 339 -23.72 26.31 -18.53
CA ILE A 339 -23.93 25.02 -19.18
C ILE A 339 -25.29 24.46 -18.81
N ASP A 340 -26.00 23.94 -19.81
CA ASP A 340 -27.26 23.24 -19.56
C ASP A 340 -26.99 21.93 -18.78
N PRO A 341 -27.75 21.62 -17.71
CA PRO A 341 -27.61 20.37 -16.96
C PRO A 341 -27.68 19.12 -17.84
N THR A 342 -28.53 19.12 -18.86
CA THR A 342 -28.67 17.99 -19.79
C THR A 342 -27.38 17.81 -20.60
N LEU A 343 -26.86 18.90 -21.16
CA LEU A 343 -25.62 18.90 -21.94
C LEU A 343 -24.40 18.49 -21.09
N PHE A 344 -24.37 18.88 -19.80
CA PHE A 344 -23.34 18.44 -18.88
C PHE A 344 -23.40 16.92 -18.65
N LEU A 345 -24.60 16.37 -18.46
CA LEU A 345 -24.83 14.96 -18.15
C LEU A 345 -24.65 14.03 -19.36
N GLU A 346 -24.96 14.50 -20.58
CA GLU A 346 -24.80 13.75 -21.84
C GLU A 346 -23.37 13.22 -22.04
N LYS A 347 -22.36 13.89 -21.45
CA LYS A 347 -20.97 13.45 -21.47
C LYS A 347 -20.79 12.04 -20.89
N TYR A 348 -21.69 11.60 -20.00
CA TYR A 348 -21.61 10.31 -19.32
C TYR A 348 -22.56 9.25 -19.93
N ASP A 349 -23.35 9.59 -20.96
CA ASP A 349 -24.27 8.65 -21.60
C ASP A 349 -23.54 7.48 -22.26
N GLN A 350 -22.34 7.74 -22.79
CA GLN A 350 -21.44 6.74 -23.39
C GLN A 350 -20.28 6.39 -22.44
N VAL A 351 -20.60 6.20 -21.16
CA VAL A 351 -19.61 5.84 -20.13
C VAL A 351 -18.82 4.57 -20.50
N ASP A 352 -19.42 3.61 -21.19
CA ASP A 352 -18.75 2.42 -21.73
C ASP A 352 -17.56 2.77 -22.62
N LYS A 353 -17.72 3.76 -23.52
CA LYS A 353 -16.64 4.22 -24.40
C LYS A 353 -15.57 4.99 -23.63
N ILE A 354 -15.96 5.74 -22.61
CA ILE A 354 -15.02 6.46 -21.74
C ILE A 354 -14.14 5.45 -20.99
N LEU A 355 -14.75 4.44 -20.38
CA LEU A 355 -14.02 3.39 -19.66
C LEU A 355 -13.09 2.60 -20.59
N ASN A 356 -13.54 2.29 -21.81
CA ASN A 356 -12.71 1.64 -22.82
C ASN A 356 -11.49 2.51 -23.22
N ASN A 357 -11.69 3.81 -23.46
CA ASN A 357 -10.59 4.74 -23.75
C ASN A 357 -9.59 4.84 -22.59
N LEU A 358 -10.04 4.66 -21.35
CA LEU A 358 -9.19 4.62 -20.17
C LEU A 358 -8.45 3.28 -20.01
N GLY A 359 -8.77 2.27 -20.81
CA GLY A 359 -8.11 0.97 -20.84
C GLY A 359 -8.80 -0.10 -19.99
N LEU A 360 -10.05 0.12 -19.57
CA LEU A 360 -10.87 -0.87 -18.89
C LEU A 360 -11.58 -1.77 -19.91
N ILE A 361 -11.74 -3.04 -19.57
CA ILE A 361 -12.30 -4.05 -20.46
C ILE A 361 -13.66 -4.51 -19.92
N GLU A 362 -14.70 -4.42 -20.75
CA GLU A 362 -15.99 -5.00 -20.40
C GLU A 362 -15.91 -6.54 -20.39
N TYR A 363 -16.25 -7.12 -19.26
CA TYR A 363 -16.35 -8.57 -19.14
C TYR A 363 -17.64 -9.08 -19.79
N HIS A 364 -17.53 -10.15 -20.55
CA HIS A 364 -18.67 -10.79 -21.19
C HIS A 364 -18.97 -12.09 -20.44
N PRO A 365 -19.98 -12.11 -19.54
CA PRO A 365 -20.30 -13.29 -18.76
C PRO A 365 -20.76 -14.45 -19.64
N ARG A 366 -20.55 -15.67 -19.16
CA ARG A 366 -21.11 -16.86 -19.81
C ARG A 366 -22.63 -16.79 -19.75
N PHE A 367 -23.27 -17.41 -20.74
CA PHE A 367 -24.73 -17.46 -20.78
C PHE A 367 -25.25 -18.16 -19.52
N GLN A 368 -25.99 -17.43 -18.69
CA GLN A 368 -26.63 -17.97 -17.50
C GLN A 368 -27.92 -18.69 -17.87
N SER A 369 -28.05 -19.93 -17.41
CA SER A 369 -29.30 -20.69 -17.51
C SER A 369 -30.41 -20.05 -16.66
N ASN A 370 -31.67 -20.43 -16.92
CA ASN A 370 -32.80 -19.95 -16.11
C ASN A 370 -32.70 -20.43 -14.65
N ASP A 371 -32.13 -21.62 -14.44
CA ASP A 371 -31.94 -22.19 -13.10
C ASP A 371 -30.89 -21.39 -12.31
N GLU A 372 -29.77 -21.02 -12.93
CA GLU A 372 -28.75 -20.17 -12.29
C GLU A 372 -29.28 -18.78 -11.93
N LYS A 373 -30.16 -18.20 -12.76
CA LYS A 373 -30.80 -16.91 -12.45
C LYS A 373 -31.71 -17.04 -11.22
N TYR A 374 -32.44 -18.14 -11.10
CA TYR A 374 -33.28 -18.43 -9.96
C TYR A 374 -32.45 -18.64 -8.68
N GLU A 375 -31.31 -19.32 -8.78
CA GLU A 375 -30.37 -19.46 -7.66
C GLU A 375 -29.80 -18.11 -7.20
N ILE A 376 -29.41 -17.24 -8.14
CA ILE A 376 -28.93 -15.88 -7.81
C ILE A 376 -30.01 -15.11 -7.05
N GLU A 377 -31.28 -15.21 -7.47
CA GLU A 377 -32.38 -14.54 -6.77
C GLU A 377 -32.63 -15.10 -5.36
N ASN A 378 -32.47 -16.41 -5.16
CA ASN A 378 -32.54 -17.02 -3.85
C ASN A 378 -31.40 -16.56 -2.94
N ASP A 379 -30.16 -16.54 -3.44
CA ASP A 379 -28.99 -16.03 -2.70
C ASP A 379 -29.17 -14.56 -2.30
N VAL A 380 -29.72 -13.74 -3.21
CA VAL A 380 -30.03 -12.34 -2.93
C VAL A 380 -31.02 -12.21 -1.79
N ASN A 381 -32.10 -13.00 -1.82
CA ASN A 381 -33.11 -12.99 -0.76
C ASN A 381 -32.55 -13.46 0.58
N GLU A 382 -31.71 -14.48 0.60
CA GLU A 382 -31.06 -14.98 1.81
C GLU A 382 -30.10 -13.94 2.39
N PHE A 383 -29.24 -13.37 1.55
CA PHE A 383 -28.29 -12.36 1.96
C PHE A 383 -28.96 -11.07 2.42
N GLN A 384 -30.04 -10.65 1.78
CA GLN A 384 -30.83 -9.50 2.20
C GLN A 384 -31.41 -9.72 3.60
N LYS A 385 -32.03 -10.88 3.87
CA LYS A 385 -32.55 -11.22 5.20
C LYS A 385 -31.44 -11.20 6.27
N PHE A 386 -30.28 -11.76 5.96
CA PHE A 386 -29.12 -11.70 6.85
C PHE A 386 -28.66 -10.26 7.09
N TYR A 387 -28.59 -9.45 6.03
CA TYR A 387 -28.12 -8.07 6.12
C TYR A 387 -29.08 -7.20 6.94
N GLU A 388 -30.39 -7.34 6.74
CA GLU A 388 -31.45 -6.61 7.44
C GLU A 388 -31.61 -7.04 8.91
N SER A 389 -31.18 -8.24 9.28
CA SER A 389 -31.21 -8.71 10.68
C SER A 389 -30.32 -7.86 11.61
N ASN A 390 -29.37 -7.11 11.06
CA ASN A 390 -28.51 -6.19 11.81
C ASN A 390 -29.04 -4.75 11.77
N LYS A 391 -29.57 -4.28 12.92
CA LYS A 391 -30.24 -2.96 13.07
C LYS A 391 -29.37 -1.72 12.76
N ASN A 392 -28.05 -1.85 12.74
CA ASN A 392 -27.12 -0.73 12.53
C ASN A 392 -26.65 -0.56 11.07
N ARG A 393 -27.18 -1.34 10.13
CA ARG A 393 -26.74 -1.31 8.73
C ARG A 393 -27.60 -0.37 7.88
N LYS A 394 -26.95 0.27 6.90
CA LYS A 394 -27.61 1.17 5.96
C LYS A 394 -28.55 0.38 5.04
N PHE A 395 -29.73 0.92 4.76
CA PHE A 395 -30.65 0.32 3.81
C PHE A 395 -29.98 0.17 2.43
N LYS A 396 -30.11 -1.01 1.82
CA LYS A 396 -29.57 -1.34 0.50
C LYS A 396 -30.69 -1.93 -0.36
N SER A 397 -30.74 -1.54 -1.64
CA SER A 397 -31.79 -2.00 -2.55
C SER A 397 -31.55 -3.46 -2.98
N PHE A 398 -32.62 -4.18 -3.32
CA PHE A 398 -32.52 -5.52 -3.92
C PHE A 398 -31.57 -5.55 -5.12
N GLN A 399 -31.60 -4.51 -5.94
CA GLN A 399 -30.76 -4.40 -7.13
C GLN A 399 -29.27 -4.28 -6.81
N ASN A 400 -28.92 -3.61 -5.72
CA ASN A 400 -27.52 -3.51 -5.30
C ASN A 400 -27.05 -4.82 -4.66
N PHE A 401 -27.93 -5.57 -3.97
CA PHE A 401 -27.59 -6.93 -3.51
C PHE A 401 -27.40 -7.89 -4.68
N LYS A 402 -28.26 -7.80 -5.71
CA LYS A 402 -28.15 -8.57 -6.95
C LYS A 402 -26.83 -8.30 -7.67
N HIS A 403 -26.40 -7.05 -7.75
CA HIS A 403 -25.07 -6.70 -8.27
C HIS A 403 -23.96 -7.44 -7.51
N ASP A 404 -23.85 -7.25 -6.19
CA ASP A 404 -22.78 -7.84 -5.38
C ASP A 404 -22.69 -9.35 -5.58
N ILE A 405 -23.82 -10.04 -5.48
CA ILE A 405 -23.89 -11.50 -5.56
C ILE A 405 -23.55 -11.99 -6.96
N THR A 406 -24.03 -11.30 -8.00
CA THR A 406 -23.73 -11.67 -9.39
C THR A 406 -22.23 -11.55 -9.67
N VAL A 407 -21.61 -10.42 -9.28
CA VAL A 407 -20.17 -10.20 -9.47
C VAL A 407 -19.34 -11.19 -8.66
N ILE A 408 -19.69 -11.43 -7.39
CA ILE A 408 -18.97 -12.38 -6.52
C ILE A 408 -19.08 -13.81 -7.06
N ARG A 409 -20.26 -14.25 -7.50
CA ARG A 409 -20.44 -15.60 -8.08
C ARG A 409 -19.61 -15.77 -9.35
N GLU A 410 -19.57 -14.75 -10.21
CA GLU A 410 -18.76 -14.77 -11.43
C GLU A 410 -17.25 -14.84 -11.11
N VAL A 411 -16.77 -14.02 -10.17
CA VAL A 411 -15.36 -14.05 -9.72
C VAL A 411 -15.00 -15.40 -9.12
N ARG A 412 -15.92 -16.05 -8.38
CA ARG A 412 -15.72 -17.41 -7.84
C ARG A 412 -15.70 -18.47 -8.94
N ALA A 413 -16.57 -18.36 -9.94
CA ALA A 413 -16.61 -19.28 -11.08
C ALA A 413 -15.33 -19.19 -11.93
N LEU A 414 -14.76 -17.98 -12.06
CA LEU A 414 -13.50 -17.75 -12.75
C LEU A 414 -12.26 -18.16 -11.94
N ASN A 415 -12.40 -18.32 -10.63
CA ASN A 415 -11.36 -18.81 -9.72
C ASN A 415 -11.80 -20.12 -9.06
N PRO A 416 -11.95 -21.23 -9.82
CA PRO A 416 -12.29 -22.51 -9.23
C PRO A 416 -11.22 -22.85 -8.19
N LYS A 417 -11.64 -23.17 -6.96
CA LYS A 417 -10.73 -23.73 -5.96
C LYS A 417 -10.07 -24.94 -6.61
N ASN A 418 -8.76 -24.87 -6.86
CA ASN A 418 -7.98 -26.07 -7.11
C ASN A 418 -8.21 -26.96 -5.88
N GLY A 419 -8.80 -28.13 -6.11
CA GLY A 419 -9.06 -29.13 -5.09
C GLY A 419 -7.78 -29.63 -4.42
#